data_AF-A0A3P2A3S6-F1
#
_entry.id   AF-A0A3P2A3S6-F1
#
_cell.length_a   1.000
_cell.length_b   1.000
_cell.length_c   1.000
_cell.angle_alpha   90.00
_cell.angle_beta   90.00
_cell.angle_gamma   90.00
#
_symmetry.space_group_name_H-M   'P 1'
#
loop_
_entity.id
_entity.type
_entity.pdbx_description
1 polymer ?
#
loop_
_entity_poly.entity_id
_entity_poly.type
_entity_poly.pdbx_seq_one_letter_code
_entity_poly.pdbx_strand_id
1 'polypeptide(L)' 'PVIHIDDSDVVKPDGYKFEALGIVRDGSESTSTKNVYKKGYHVTEACVLTSSHHPVSLFSQIHSSHEKNYKSVNAITFQA' A
#
# COMPACT_ATOMS: atom_id res chain seq x y z
N PRO A 1 -21.53 9.01 2.69
CA PRO A 1 -20.86 7.82 2.10
C PRO A 1 -19.85 7.23 3.09
N VAL A 2 -19.85 5.90 3.23
CA VAL A 2 -18.86 5.21 4.07
C VAL A 2 -17.57 5.09 3.28
N ILE A 3 -16.47 5.55 3.86
CA ILE A 3 -15.13 5.42 3.29
C ILE A 3 -14.43 4.28 4.03
N HIS A 4 -13.97 3.29 3.29
CA HIS A 4 -13.16 2.19 3.80
C HIS A 4 -11.70 2.56 3.63
N ILE A 5 -10.94 2.50 4.72
CA ILE A 5 -9.50 2.80 4.74
C ILE A 5 -8.78 1.51 5.09
N ASP A 6 -7.76 1.17 4.31
CA ASP A 6 -6.88 0.03 4.56
C ASP A 6 -5.41 0.46 4.47
N ASP A 7 -4.60 -0.06 5.39
CA ASP A 7 -3.15 0.08 5.40
C ASP A 7 -2.54 -1.32 5.18
N SER A 8 -1.74 -1.45 4.12
CA SER A 8 -1.28 -2.74 3.64
C SER A 8 0.23 -2.80 3.43
N ASP A 9 0.81 -3.94 3.81
CA ASP A 9 2.20 -4.33 3.55
C ASP A 9 2.27 -5.06 2.20
N VAL A 10 2.85 -4.42 1.19
CA VAL A 10 2.95 -5.02 -0.15
C VAL A 10 4.37 -5.54 -0.40
N VAL A 11 4.50 -6.87 -0.43
CA VAL A 11 5.75 -7.57 -0.74
C VAL A 11 6.04 -7.52 -2.24
N LYS A 12 7.20 -6.97 -2.63
CA LYS A 12 7.68 -6.86 -4.02
C LYS A 12 9.19 -7.10 -4.10
N PRO A 13 9.67 -8.33 -3.87
CA PRO A 13 11.10 -8.65 -3.75
C PRO A 13 11.91 -8.33 -5.02
N ASP A 14 11.29 -8.49 -6.19
CA ASP A 14 11.91 -8.31 -7.52
C ASP A 14 11.46 -7.02 -8.21
N GLY A 15 10.74 -6.16 -7.50
CA GLY A 15 10.22 -4.91 -8.05
C GLY A 15 11.30 -3.85 -8.09
N TYR A 16 12.11 -3.77 -9.15
CA TYR A 16 13.27 -2.85 -9.25
C TYR A 16 13.05 -1.42 -8.70
N LYS A 17 11.91 -0.80 -8.99
CA LYS A 17 11.56 0.56 -8.50
C LYS A 17 11.00 0.61 -7.08
N PHE A 18 10.51 -0.52 -6.58
CA PHE A 18 9.89 -0.70 -5.27
C PHE A 18 10.87 -1.21 -4.21
N GLU A 19 11.99 -1.81 -4.63
CA GLU A 19 13.05 -2.26 -3.73
C GLU A 19 13.67 -1.14 -2.89
N ALA A 20 13.69 0.09 -3.42
CA ALA A 20 14.19 1.27 -2.74
C ALA A 20 13.20 1.87 -1.72
N LEU A 21 11.96 1.38 -1.68
CA LEU A 21 10.92 1.97 -0.83
C LEU A 21 10.96 1.43 0.59
N GLY A 22 11.34 0.17 0.81
CA GLY A 22 11.18 -0.42 2.12
C GLY A 22 11.45 -1.90 2.25
N ILE A 23 11.41 -2.34 3.50
CA ILE A 23 11.15 -3.72 3.89
C ILE A 23 9.80 -3.75 4.60
N VAL A 24 8.99 -4.77 4.30
CA VAL A 24 7.67 -4.97 4.90
C VAL A 24 7.53 -6.40 5.40
N ARG A 25 6.58 -6.65 6.29
CA ARG A 25 6.34 -7.99 6.81
C ARG A 25 5.52 -8.79 5.80
N ASP A 26 6.03 -9.96 5.42
CA ASP A 26 5.24 -10.91 4.64
C ASP A 26 4.31 -11.67 5.58
N GLY A 27 3.05 -11.21 5.67
CA GLY A 27 2.05 -11.82 6.53
C GLY A 27 1.72 -13.27 6.16
N SER A 28 1.91 -13.66 4.90
CA SER A 28 1.63 -15.01 4.43
C SER A 28 2.69 -16.04 4.83
N GLU A 29 3.93 -15.57 4.99
CA GLU A 29 5.07 -16.40 5.44
C GLU A 29 5.43 -16.19 6.92
N SER A 30 4.83 -15.20 7.56
CA SER A 30 4.98 -14.97 8.99
C SER A 30 4.03 -15.85 9.78
N THR A 31 4.51 -16.33 10.93
CA THR A 31 3.71 -17.06 11.92
C THR A 31 3.61 -16.26 13.21
N SER A 32 2.87 -16.77 14.19
CA SER A 32 2.81 -16.16 15.53
C SER A 32 4.16 -16.09 16.24
N THR A 33 5.14 -16.92 15.85
CA THR A 33 6.46 -17.00 16.49
C THR A 33 7.60 -16.50 15.62
N LYS A 34 7.37 -16.24 14.33
CA LYS A 34 8.39 -15.80 13.38
C LYS A 34 7.83 -14.75 12.43
N ASN A 35 8.50 -13.61 12.37
CA ASN A 35 8.24 -12.59 11.36
C ASN A 35 9.21 -12.76 10.19
N VAL A 36 8.67 -12.82 8.98
CA VAL A 36 9.45 -12.82 7.73
C VAL A 36 9.31 -11.45 7.09
N TYR A 37 10.44 -10.82 6.78
CA TYR A 37 10.49 -9.50 6.15
C TYR A 37 11.09 -9.62 4.75
N LYS A 38 10.51 -8.87 3.80
CA LYS A 38 10.94 -8.85 2.40
C LYS A 38 10.90 -7.42 1.87
N LYS A 39 11.59 -7.17 0.76
CA LYS A 39 11.53 -5.86 0.08
C LYS A 39 10.10 -5.58 -0.38
N GLY A 40 9.66 -4.34 -0.22
CA GLY A 40 8.29 -3.94 -0.48
C GLY A 40 8.02 -2.51 -0.02
N TYR A 41 6.74 -2.17 0.17
CA TYR A 41 6.31 -0.84 0.62
C TYR A 41 5.00 -0.90 1.38
N HIS A 42 4.77 0.11 2.23
CA HIS A 42 3.46 0.34 2.82
C HIS A 42 2.60 1.16 1.86
N VAL A 43 1.31 0.86 1.80
CA VAL A 43 0.33 1.63 1.04
C VAL A 43 -0.88 1.90 1.91
N THR A 44 -1.40 3.11 1.83
CA THR A 44 -2.70 3.48 2.37
C THR A 44 -3.68 3.64 1.22
N GLU A 45 -4.79 2.91 1.25
CA GLU A 45 -5.88 3.03 0.28
C GLU A 45 -7.17 3.47 0.99
N ALA A 46 -7.90 4.40 0.37
CA ALA A 46 -9.26 4.72 0.75
C ALA A 46 -10.21 4.49 -0.43
N CYS A 47 -11.27 3.72 -0.23
CA CYS A 47 -12.27 3.44 -1.25
C CYS A 47 -13.70 3.65 -0.73
N VAL A 48 -14.61 3.93 -1.65
CA VAL A 48 -16.05 3.95 -1.40
C VAL A 48 -16.69 2.85 -2.23
N LEU A 49 -17.67 2.15 -1.65
CA LEU A 49 -18.49 1.20 -2.38
C LEU A 49 -19.60 1.95 -3.13
N THR A 50 -19.71 1.69 -4.44
CA THR A 50 -20.87 2.12 -5.22
C THR A 50 -22.15 1.41 -4.76
N SER A 51 -23.31 1.84 -5.27
CA SER A 51 -24.58 1.16 -5.02
C SER A 51 -24.60 -0.31 -5.48
N SER A 52 -23.75 -0.69 -6.43
CA SER A 52 -23.55 -2.07 -6.87
C SER A 52 -22.47 -2.82 -6.07
N HIS A 53 -21.97 -2.23 -4.98
CA HIS A 53 -20.88 -2.77 -4.14
C HIS A 53 -19.52 -2.90 -4.86
N HIS A 54 -19.35 -2.23 -6.01
CA HIS A 54 -18.03 -2.13 -6.65
C HIS A 54 -17.18 -1.09 -5.91
N PRO A 55 -15.94 -1.40 -5.50
CA PRO A 55 -15.05 -0.45 -4.85
C PRO A 55 -14.52 0.58 -5.85
N VAL A 56 -14.59 1.85 -5.48
CA VAL A 56 -14.01 2.97 -6.22
C VAL A 56 -12.95 3.61 -5.35
N SER A 57 -11.71 3.59 -5.82
CA SER A 57 -10.56 4.15 -5.12
C SER A 57 -10.64 5.68 -5.14
N LEU A 58 -10.58 6.29 -3.96
CA LEU A 58 -10.56 7.75 -3.76
C LEU A 58 -9.15 8.25 -3.47
N PHE A 59 -8.35 7.44 -2.80
CA PHE A 59 -7.00 7.77 -2.38
C PHE A 59 -6.13 6.51 -2.41
N SER A 60 -4.91 6.65 -2.93
CA SER A 60 -3.89 5.62 -2.87
C SER A 60 -2.54 6.29 -2.70
N GLN A 61 -1.86 6.01 -1.59
CA GLN A 61 -0.54 6.56 -1.32
C GLN A 61 0.42 5.45 -0.91
N ILE A 62 1.45 5.29 -1.72
CA ILE A 62 2.61 4.45 -1.41
C ILE A 62 3.58 5.27 -0.55
N HIS A 63 4.09 4.66 0.51
CA HIS A 63 5.07 5.23 1.42
C HIS A 63 6.45 4.62 1.20
N SER A 64 7.50 5.39 1.50
CA SER A 64 8.88 4.91 1.55
C SER A 64 9.42 5.07 2.96
N SER A 65 10.03 4.02 3.50
CA SER A 65 10.78 4.05 4.75
C SER A 65 12.24 4.47 4.56
N HIS A 66 12.75 4.48 3.33
CA HIS A 66 14.13 4.86 3.01
C HIS A 66 14.24 6.27 2.43
N GLU A 67 13.23 6.75 1.71
CA GLU A 67 13.23 8.07 1.07
C GLU A 67 12.37 9.07 1.84
N LYS A 68 13.01 10.03 2.50
CA LYS A 68 12.31 11.12 3.19
C LYS A 68 11.57 11.99 2.17
N ASN A 69 10.28 12.25 2.42
CA ASN A 69 9.39 13.00 1.52
C ASN A 69 9.14 12.34 0.16
N TYR A 70 9.19 11.01 0.09
CA TYR A 70 8.79 10.27 -1.10
C TYR A 70 7.43 10.74 -1.62
N LYS A 71 7.37 11.05 -2.91
CA LYS A 71 6.14 11.41 -3.60
C LYS A 71 5.60 10.17 -4.30
N SER A 72 4.49 9.66 -3.81
CA SER A 72 3.79 8.56 -4.48
C SER A 72 3.41 8.97 -5.90
N VAL A 73 3.68 8.07 -6.86
CA VAL A 73 3.38 8.28 -8.29
C VAL A 73 1.87 8.13 -8.56
N ASN A 74 1.14 7.46 -7.67
CA ASN A 74 -0.32 7.36 -7.75
C ASN A 74 -0.92 8.73 -7.39
N ALA A 75 -1.26 9.48 -8.42
CA ALA A 75 -1.91 10.77 -8.28
C ALA A 75 -3.28 10.63 -7.63
N ILE A 76 -3.66 11.59 -6.78
CA ILE A 76 -5.02 11.76 -6.26
C ILE A 76 -5.98 11.72 -7.45
N THR A 77 -6.77 10.65 -7.57
CA THR A 77 -7.61 10.38 -8.75
C THR A 77 -8.80 11.33 -8.84
N PHE A 78 -9.03 12.15 -7.82
CA PHE A 78 -10.02 13.23 -7.80
C PHE A 78 -9.34 14.60 -7.75
N GLN A 79 -8.76 15.00 -8.88
CA GLN A 79 -8.81 16.40 -9.31
C GLN A 79 -9.89 16.47 -10.39
N ALA A 80 -11.14 16.62 -9.98
CA ALA A 80 -12.26 16.94 -10.85
C ALA A 80 -12.77 18.34 -10.50
#